data_AF-A0A931ZVY7-F1
#
_entry.id   AF-A0A931ZVY7-F1
#
_cell.length_a   1.000
_cell.length_b   1.000
_cell.length_c   1.000
_cell.angle_alpha   90.00
_cell.angle_beta   90.00
_cell.angle_gamma   90.00
#
_symmetry.space_group_name_H-M   'P 1'
#
loop_
_entity.id
_entity.type
_entity.pdbx_description
1 polymer ?
#
loop_
_entity_poly.entity_id
_entity_poly.type
_entity_poly.pdbx_seq_one_letter_code
_entity_poly.pdbx_strand_id
1 'polypeptide(L)'
;MLRVNLLALGAALLGTALGLGQAPPAPTAPQAPQAAVVEPIGHSASVSRRTARLVVDLSDGSQVTVSFTGGAVTVNDDQVGTYLSGGPLERAWRAVLSKAGDLSTPELVFALRSLPAGPLGPEAAESMAAITSALPPVNRSALTGPPPDVGALANAVPVNLDSINEMARQISRDVAREMARQPFRDAPGSAFSLSRMATDVAGLFGTLVALASLGFGALFFVPQRLEVVADTVRRSPIRSFFAGLFAQPLLLPALVTLIIGLVLTIVGLLVVPVAIVAFVLAVGAALVGGYLAVARVVGEIYVRRRGNGTYTSGWATYRYLVYGLVGLLMIWAPVVLLRSIPVAGTILFITELVFTWAMATTGFGATILSKAGGGWAFGSPTSRPELSAEYLWSTPVPAQQAEARKGDA
;
A
#
# COMPACT_ATOMS: atom_id res chain seq x y z
N MET A 1 -4.38 -21.19 -7.54
CA MET A 1 -2.93 -20.94 -7.46
C MET A 1 -2.62 -19.62 -8.14
N LEU A 2 -2.52 -18.54 -7.37
CA LEU A 2 -1.68 -17.35 -7.60
C LEU A 2 -1.88 -16.48 -6.34
N ARG A 3 -0.94 -16.55 -5.39
CA ARG A 3 -0.91 -15.62 -4.25
C ARG A 3 -0.17 -14.38 -4.72
N VAL A 4 -0.91 -13.33 -5.06
CA VAL A 4 -0.35 -12.01 -5.34
C VAL A 4 -0.01 -11.39 -4.00
N ASN A 5 1.28 -11.40 -3.66
CA ASN A 5 1.85 -10.64 -2.55
C ASN A 5 1.73 -9.14 -2.88
N LEU A 6 0.71 -8.50 -2.30
CA LEU A 6 0.53 -7.05 -2.33
C LEU A 6 1.12 -6.47 -1.04
N LEU A 7 2.44 -6.56 -0.92
CA LEU A 7 3.25 -5.89 0.11
C LEU A 7 4.52 -5.37 -0.55
N ALA A 8 4.40 -4.22 -1.19
CA ALA A 8 5.51 -3.34 -1.56
C ALA A 8 5.00 -1.90 -1.51
N LEU A 9 4.66 -1.46 -0.30
CA LEU A 9 4.48 -0.05 0.03
C LEU A 9 5.70 0.37 0.84
N GLY A 10 6.30 1.48 0.42
CA GLY A 10 7.68 1.87 0.71
C GLY A 10 8.11 1.88 2.17
N ALA A 11 9.30 1.33 2.40
CA ALA A 11 10.19 1.71 3.48
C ALA A 11 11.62 1.27 3.13
N ALA A 12 12.36 2.13 2.43
CA ALA A 12 13.81 2.02 2.29
C ALA A 12 14.43 3.42 2.17
N LEU A 13 14.50 4.10 3.32
CA LEU A 13 15.49 5.15 3.56
C LEU A 13 16.54 4.52 4.48
N LEU A 14 17.56 3.89 3.89
CA LEU A 14 18.80 3.62 4.62
C LEU A 14 19.60 4.93 4.63
N GLY A 15 19.62 5.57 5.79
CA GLY A 15 20.49 6.69 6.07
C GLY A 15 21.95 6.22 6.09
N THR A 16 22.70 6.66 5.10
CA THR A 16 24.15 6.81 5.17
C THR A 16 24.48 7.92 6.18
N ALA A 17 25.08 7.55 7.31
CA ALA A 17 25.75 8.51 8.19
C ALA A 17 27.22 8.12 8.31
N LEU A 18 28.05 8.89 7.62
CA LEU A 18 29.49 8.99 7.83
C LEU A 18 29.76 9.48 9.26
N GLY A 19 30.42 8.65 10.06
CA GLY A 19 31.06 9.05 11.32
C GLY A 19 32.56 9.19 11.09
N LEU A 20 33.04 10.42 11.03
CA LEU A 20 34.46 10.79 11.00
C LEU A 20 35.12 10.54 12.37
N GLY A 21 36.23 9.81 12.35
CA GLY A 21 37.44 10.10 13.15
C GLY A 21 37.40 9.91 14.66
N GLN A 22 37.84 8.74 15.13
CA GLN A 22 38.71 8.65 16.31
C GLN A 22 39.89 7.72 16.02
N ALA A 23 41.09 8.22 16.35
CA ALA A 23 42.37 7.57 16.15
C ALA A 23 42.57 6.35 17.09
N PRO A 24 43.36 5.35 16.69
CA PRO A 24 43.43 4.05 17.35
C PRO A 24 44.29 4.07 18.62
N PRO A 25 43.95 3.33 19.70
CA PRO A 25 44.92 2.96 20.71
C PRO A 25 45.85 1.83 20.19
N ALA A 26 47.09 1.88 20.64
CA ALA A 26 48.23 1.02 20.28
C ALA A 26 47.99 -0.49 20.54
N PRO A 27 48.72 -1.39 19.87
CA PRO A 27 48.37 -2.80 19.71
C PRO A 27 48.57 -3.60 21.00
N THR A 28 47.53 -4.33 21.40
CA THR A 28 47.66 -5.44 22.35
C THR A 28 48.04 -6.69 21.56
N ALA A 29 48.96 -7.49 22.09
CA ALA A 29 49.60 -8.64 21.45
C ALA A 29 48.61 -9.59 20.72
N PRO A 30 49.05 -10.26 19.62
CA PRO A 30 48.19 -11.16 18.87
C PRO A 30 47.70 -12.32 19.75
N GLN A 31 46.44 -12.24 20.17
CA GLN A 31 45.70 -13.40 20.61
C GLN A 31 45.46 -14.25 19.36
N ALA A 32 45.95 -15.50 19.41
CA ALA A 32 45.67 -16.50 18.40
C ALA A 32 44.15 -16.52 18.11
N PRO A 33 43.73 -16.67 16.83
CA PRO A 33 42.32 -16.64 16.47
C PRO A 33 41.57 -17.69 17.29
N GLN A 34 40.85 -17.25 18.31
CA GLN A 34 39.78 -18.03 18.92
C GLN A 34 38.78 -18.21 17.79
N ALA A 35 38.64 -19.44 17.31
CA ALA A 35 37.63 -19.80 16.33
C ALA A 35 36.31 -19.17 16.80
N ALA A 36 35.76 -18.25 16.01
CA ALA A 36 34.53 -17.55 16.34
C ALA A 36 33.46 -18.62 16.63
N VAL A 37 33.05 -18.71 17.90
CA VAL A 37 32.02 -19.67 18.31
C VAL A 37 30.74 -19.20 17.64
N VAL A 38 30.19 -20.03 16.75
CA VAL A 38 28.95 -19.71 16.04
C VAL A 38 27.80 -19.79 17.05
N GLU A 39 27.14 -18.67 17.31
CA GLU A 39 26.09 -18.55 18.32
C GLU A 39 24.69 -18.57 17.68
N PRO A 40 23.70 -19.21 18.33
CA PRO A 40 22.33 -19.19 17.84
C PRO A 40 21.64 -17.87 18.21
N ILE A 41 21.19 -17.12 17.21
CA ILE A 41 20.59 -15.78 17.38
C ILE A 41 19.06 -15.85 17.34
N GLY A 42 18.48 -16.70 16.49
CA GLY A 42 17.04 -16.77 16.26
C GLY A 42 16.54 -18.21 16.15
N HIS A 43 15.24 -18.40 16.37
CA HIS A 43 14.60 -19.68 16.05
C HIS A 43 13.16 -19.49 15.57
N SER A 44 12.69 -20.46 14.79
CA SER A 44 11.27 -20.67 14.51
C SER A 44 10.91 -22.14 14.66
N ALA A 45 9.82 -22.43 15.36
CA ALA A 45 9.33 -23.78 15.58
C ALA A 45 7.91 -23.91 15.02
N SER A 46 7.65 -25.03 14.36
CA SER A 46 6.31 -25.38 13.87
C SER A 46 5.98 -26.82 14.24
N VAL A 47 4.83 -27.02 14.87
CA VAL A 47 4.34 -28.34 15.28
C VAL A 47 2.96 -28.55 14.68
N SER A 48 2.81 -29.61 13.90
CA SER A 48 1.55 -30.02 13.27
C SER A 48 1.34 -31.51 13.52
N ARG A 49 0.19 -32.09 13.13
CA ARG A 49 -0.06 -33.53 13.32
C ARG A 49 0.92 -34.46 12.58
N ARG A 50 1.54 -33.99 11.50
CA ARG A 50 2.39 -34.82 10.61
C ARG A 50 3.85 -34.41 10.60
N THR A 51 4.14 -33.19 11.04
CA THR A 51 5.46 -32.57 10.93
C THR A 51 5.75 -31.76 12.17
N ALA A 52 6.95 -31.92 12.72
CA ALA A 52 7.52 -31.04 13.73
C ALA A 52 8.87 -30.51 13.21
N ARG A 53 8.95 -29.20 12.93
CA ARG A 53 10.12 -28.56 12.28
C ARG A 53 10.64 -27.42 13.16
N LEU A 54 11.95 -27.40 13.33
CA LEU A 54 12.71 -26.33 13.95
C LEU A 54 13.66 -25.73 12.91
N VAL A 55 13.76 -24.40 12.89
CA VAL A 55 14.80 -23.65 12.17
C VAL A 55 15.52 -22.79 13.19
N VAL A 56 16.85 -22.84 13.21
CA VAL A 56 17.71 -22.02 14.06
C VAL A 56 18.59 -21.16 13.17
N ASP A 57 18.60 -19.85 13.42
CA ASP A 57 19.44 -18.86 12.75
C ASP A 57 20.73 -18.65 13.54
N LEU A 58 21.88 -18.70 12.87
CA LEU A 58 23.21 -18.62 13.47
C LEU A 58 23.89 -17.28 13.17
N SER A 59 24.90 -16.94 13.97
CA SER A 59 25.62 -15.66 13.89
C SER A 59 26.48 -15.45 12.66
N ASP A 60 26.82 -16.51 11.95
CA ASP A 60 27.50 -16.50 10.67
C ASP A 60 26.54 -16.35 9.47
N GLY A 61 25.23 -16.24 9.73
CA GLY A 61 24.18 -16.18 8.71
C GLY A 61 23.74 -17.54 8.18
N SER A 62 24.30 -18.65 8.70
CA SER A 62 23.84 -19.99 8.37
C SER A 62 22.55 -20.35 9.12
N GLN A 63 21.85 -21.39 8.64
CA GLN A 63 20.63 -21.91 9.27
C GLN A 63 20.73 -23.42 9.45
N VAL A 64 20.26 -23.89 10.60
CA VAL A 64 20.09 -25.32 10.87
C VAL A 64 18.61 -25.65 10.92
N THR A 65 18.15 -26.51 10.02
CA THR A 65 16.78 -27.02 9.99
C THR A 65 16.76 -28.45 10.51
N VAL A 66 15.92 -28.74 11.50
CA VAL A 66 15.63 -30.11 11.95
C VAL A 66 14.15 -30.40 11.76
N SER A 67 13.82 -31.51 11.10
CA SER A 67 12.44 -31.88 10.81
C SER A 67 12.15 -33.34 11.15
N PHE A 68 11.01 -33.57 11.80
CA PHE A 68 10.45 -34.88 12.09
C PHE A 68 9.19 -35.04 11.25
N THR A 69 9.23 -35.90 10.24
CA THR A 69 8.09 -36.14 9.34
C THR A 69 7.98 -37.62 9.00
N GLY A 70 6.81 -38.22 9.27
CA GLY A 70 6.49 -39.58 8.82
C GLY A 70 7.46 -40.67 9.29
N GLY A 71 8.05 -40.55 10.48
CA GLY A 71 9.04 -41.49 11.00
C GLY A 71 10.48 -41.26 10.54
N ALA A 72 10.76 -40.22 9.75
CA ALA A 72 12.12 -39.84 9.34
C ALA A 72 12.55 -38.52 9.99
N VAL A 73 13.79 -38.48 10.47
CA VAL A 73 14.45 -37.25 10.91
C VAL A 73 15.30 -36.72 9.76
N THR A 74 15.11 -35.45 9.41
CA THR A 74 15.95 -34.75 8.43
C THR A 74 16.65 -33.57 9.08
N VAL A 75 17.92 -33.36 8.77
CA VAL A 75 18.70 -32.17 9.11
C VAL A 75 19.10 -31.50 7.81
N ASN A 76 18.76 -30.22 7.62
CA ASN A 76 19.01 -29.48 6.38
C ASN A 76 18.53 -30.24 5.12
N ASP A 77 17.36 -30.87 5.25
CA ASP A 77 16.72 -31.72 4.24
C ASP A 77 17.44 -33.06 3.92
N ASP A 78 18.59 -33.35 4.55
CA ASP A 78 19.25 -34.65 4.51
C ASP A 78 18.70 -35.58 5.59
N GLN A 79 18.31 -36.80 5.21
CA GLN A 79 17.81 -37.80 6.17
C GLN A 79 18.95 -38.35 7.02
N VAL A 80 18.89 -38.06 8.33
CA VAL A 80 19.93 -38.45 9.30
C VAL A 80 19.55 -39.65 10.15
N GLY A 81 18.27 -40.06 10.12
CA GLY A 81 17.80 -41.18 10.90
C GLY A 81 16.31 -41.42 10.81
N THR A 82 15.85 -42.40 11.58
CA THR A 82 14.44 -42.80 11.66
C THR A 82 13.99 -42.91 13.11
N TYR A 83 12.70 -42.73 13.33
CA TYR A 83 12.08 -42.82 14.64
C TYR A 83 10.71 -43.50 14.55
N LEU A 84 10.28 -44.10 15.65
CA LEU A 84 8.93 -44.65 15.76
C LEU A 84 7.91 -43.50 15.81
N SER A 85 7.02 -43.43 14.82
CA SER A 85 5.92 -42.45 14.80
C SER A 85 5.02 -42.60 16.03
N GLY A 86 4.74 -41.50 16.73
CA GLY A 86 4.08 -41.47 18.05
C GLY A 86 4.94 -41.95 19.22
N GLY A 87 6.20 -42.30 18.94
CA GLY A 87 7.16 -42.82 19.90
C GLY A 87 7.59 -41.80 20.95
N PRO A 88 8.32 -42.27 22.00
CA PRO A 88 8.79 -41.41 23.08
C PRO A 88 9.65 -40.23 22.60
N LEU A 89 10.50 -40.44 21.59
CA LEU A 89 11.34 -39.39 21.02
C LEU A 89 10.51 -38.27 20.37
N GLU A 90 9.58 -38.63 19.49
CA GLU A 90 8.75 -37.65 18.78
C GLU A 90 7.87 -36.87 19.76
N ARG A 91 7.34 -37.53 20.79
CA ARG A 91 6.54 -36.87 21.84
C ARG A 91 7.36 -35.87 22.62
N ALA A 92 8.56 -36.24 23.08
CA ALA A 92 9.46 -35.35 23.80
C ALA A 92 9.87 -34.15 22.93
N TRP A 93 10.24 -34.40 21.66
CA TRP A 93 10.60 -33.36 20.70
C TRP A 93 9.45 -32.35 20.49
N ARG A 94 8.23 -32.85 20.25
CA ARG A 94 7.04 -32.00 20.06
C ARG A 94 6.66 -31.24 21.31
N ALA A 95 6.81 -31.84 22.49
CA ALA A 95 6.53 -31.18 23.76
C ALA A 95 7.46 -29.98 23.98
N VAL A 96 8.77 -30.15 23.75
CA VAL A 96 9.74 -29.05 23.82
C VAL A 96 9.45 -27.97 22.77
N LEU A 97 9.17 -28.35 21.51
CA LEU A 97 8.85 -27.37 20.46
C LEU A 97 7.55 -26.60 20.70
N SER A 98 6.57 -27.20 21.40
CA SER A 98 5.34 -26.50 21.78
C SER A 98 5.57 -25.35 22.76
N LYS A 99 6.74 -25.35 23.42
CA LYS A 99 7.21 -24.32 24.35
C LYS A 99 8.26 -23.38 23.78
N ALA A 100 8.56 -23.49 22.48
CA ALA A 100 9.57 -22.63 21.84
C ALA A 100 9.27 -21.13 22.01
N GLY A 101 8.00 -20.71 21.95
CA GLY A 101 7.63 -19.30 22.16
C GLY A 101 7.87 -18.76 23.57
N ASP A 102 8.01 -19.65 24.56
CA ASP A 102 8.26 -19.29 25.97
C ASP A 102 9.77 -19.33 26.31
N LEU A 103 10.62 -19.82 25.41
CA LEU A 103 12.05 -20.06 25.64
C LEU A 103 12.93 -19.14 24.77
N SER A 104 14.06 -18.69 25.29
CA SER A 104 15.07 -18.04 24.46
C SER A 104 15.74 -19.05 23.51
N THR A 105 16.32 -18.57 22.40
CA THR A 105 17.02 -19.44 21.43
C THR A 105 18.09 -20.33 22.08
N PRO A 106 18.96 -19.82 22.98
CA PRO A 106 19.94 -20.66 23.68
C PRO A 106 19.28 -21.70 24.61
N GLU A 107 18.20 -21.34 25.31
CA GLU A 107 17.47 -22.26 26.20
C GLU A 107 16.77 -23.37 25.42
N LEU A 108 16.17 -23.06 24.26
CA LEU A 108 15.53 -24.03 23.39
C LEU A 108 16.56 -25.01 22.81
N VAL A 109 17.66 -24.52 22.26
CA VAL A 109 18.73 -25.38 21.72
C VAL A 109 19.34 -26.23 22.83
N PHE A 110 19.56 -25.66 24.02
CA PHE A 110 20.01 -26.42 25.19
C PHE A 110 19.03 -27.53 25.56
N ALA A 111 17.73 -27.23 25.66
CA ALA A 111 16.69 -28.20 26.01
C ALA A 111 16.60 -29.35 24.99
N LEU A 112 16.74 -29.06 23.70
CA LEU A 112 16.70 -30.08 22.64
C LEU A 112 17.94 -30.98 22.63
N ARG A 113 19.13 -30.40 22.86
CA ARG A 113 20.39 -31.18 22.95
C ARG A 113 20.47 -32.03 24.22
N SER A 114 19.71 -31.67 25.25
CA SER A 114 19.65 -32.38 26.54
C SER A 114 18.45 -33.31 26.67
N LEU A 115 17.66 -33.47 25.61
CA LEU A 115 16.58 -34.45 25.57
C LEU A 115 17.14 -35.84 25.90
N PRO A 116 16.58 -36.55 26.88
CA PRO A 116 17.09 -37.85 27.27
C PRO A 116 16.94 -38.84 26.11
N ALA A 117 18.05 -39.45 25.70
CA ALA A 117 18.08 -40.49 24.68
C ALA A 117 17.41 -41.82 25.12
N GLY A 118 16.77 -41.85 26.30
CA GLY A 118 16.25 -42.96 27.12
C GLY A 118 15.86 -44.29 26.43
N PRO A 119 14.68 -44.89 26.67
CA PRO A 119 14.34 -46.20 26.11
C PRO A 119 13.90 -46.06 24.64
N LEU A 120 14.69 -45.36 23.83
CA LEU A 120 14.32 -44.95 22.48
C LEU A 120 14.64 -46.00 21.40
N GLY A 121 15.34 -47.08 21.75
CA GLY A 121 15.89 -48.04 20.79
C GLY A 121 17.14 -47.48 20.07
N PRO A 122 17.95 -48.35 19.45
CA PRO A 122 19.24 -47.96 18.87
C PRO A 122 19.10 -46.90 17.74
N GLU A 123 18.06 -46.99 16.92
CA GLU A 123 17.83 -46.07 15.77
C GLU A 123 17.54 -44.63 16.20
N ALA A 124 16.83 -44.45 17.32
CA ALA A 124 16.50 -43.14 17.83
C ALA A 124 17.68 -42.49 18.59
N ALA A 125 18.57 -43.31 19.17
CA ALA A 125 19.82 -42.81 19.77
C ALA A 125 20.77 -42.27 18.70
N GLU A 126 20.87 -42.96 17.55
CA GLU A 126 21.64 -42.49 16.39
C GLU A 126 21.05 -41.20 15.82
N SER A 127 19.72 -41.13 15.67
CA SER A 127 19.02 -39.92 15.24
C SER A 127 19.27 -38.74 16.19
N MET A 128 19.24 -38.97 17.51
CA MET A 128 19.54 -37.93 18.50
C MET A 128 20.99 -37.50 18.50
N ALA A 129 21.94 -38.41 18.28
CA ALA A 129 23.35 -38.06 18.14
C ALA A 129 23.57 -37.16 16.92
N ALA A 130 22.93 -37.48 15.79
CA ALA A 130 22.97 -36.67 14.58
C ALA A 130 22.35 -35.27 14.79
N ILE A 131 21.19 -35.18 15.45
CA ILE A 131 20.56 -33.90 15.78
C ILE A 131 21.46 -33.07 16.72
N THR A 132 22.02 -33.67 17.76
CA THR A 132 22.88 -32.97 18.73
C THR A 132 24.19 -32.49 18.12
N SER A 133 24.70 -33.21 17.10
CA SER A 133 25.86 -32.80 16.29
C SER A 133 25.52 -31.68 15.32
N ALA A 134 24.29 -31.61 14.82
CA ALA A 134 23.84 -30.59 13.89
C ALA A 134 23.46 -29.27 14.60
N LEU A 135 22.93 -29.35 15.82
CA LEU A 135 22.57 -28.18 16.61
C LEU A 135 23.83 -27.47 17.16
N PRO A 136 23.86 -26.12 17.14
CA PRO A 136 25.01 -25.38 17.61
C PRO A 136 25.29 -25.63 19.10
N PRO A 137 26.56 -25.64 19.53
CA PRO A 137 26.90 -25.77 20.93
C PRO A 137 26.41 -24.54 21.70
N VAL A 138 25.73 -24.77 22.82
CA VAL A 138 25.29 -23.69 23.72
C VAL A 138 26.18 -23.70 24.96
N ASN A 139 26.88 -22.58 25.17
CA ASN A 139 27.62 -22.36 26.41
C ASN A 139 26.65 -22.05 27.56
N ARG A 140 26.92 -22.57 28.76
CA ARG A 140 26.10 -22.24 29.95
C ARG A 140 25.99 -20.74 30.21
N SER A 141 27.02 -19.98 29.87
CA SER A 141 27.03 -18.52 30.01
C SER A 141 26.03 -17.80 29.10
N ALA A 142 25.49 -18.46 28.08
CA ALA A 142 24.48 -17.93 27.16
C ALA A 142 23.03 -18.14 27.66
N LEU A 143 22.84 -18.87 28.77
CA LEU A 143 21.53 -19.06 29.38
C LEU A 143 21.19 -17.85 30.26
N THR A 144 20.01 -17.27 30.07
CA THR A 144 19.53 -16.10 30.81
C THR A 144 19.06 -16.41 32.24
N GLY A 145 18.98 -17.69 32.62
CA GLY A 145 18.51 -18.15 33.92
C GLY A 145 18.98 -19.58 34.26
N PRO A 146 18.41 -20.23 35.31
CA PRO A 146 18.69 -21.63 35.60
C PRO A 146 18.33 -22.52 34.39
N PRO A 147 19.07 -23.61 34.14
CA PRO A 147 18.83 -24.45 32.98
C PRO A 147 17.38 -24.96 32.98
N PRO A 148 16.69 -24.93 31.83
CA PRO A 148 15.30 -25.35 31.74
C PRO A 148 15.17 -26.82 32.18
N ASP A 149 14.13 -27.14 32.95
CA ASP A 149 13.83 -28.52 33.34
C ASP A 149 13.32 -29.30 32.13
N VAL A 150 14.26 -29.92 31.43
CA VAL A 150 14.03 -30.72 30.22
C VAL A 150 13.10 -31.89 30.49
N GLY A 151 13.16 -32.47 31.69
CA GLY A 151 12.29 -33.56 32.10
C GLY A 151 10.84 -33.08 32.22
N ALA A 152 10.62 -31.92 32.83
CA ALA A 152 9.30 -31.30 32.90
C ALA A 152 8.79 -30.88 31.51
N LEU A 153 9.65 -30.32 30.64
CA LEU A 153 9.28 -29.92 29.28
C LEU A 153 8.94 -31.12 28.38
N ALA A 154 9.71 -32.20 28.46
CA ALA A 154 9.49 -33.41 27.68
C ALA A 154 8.26 -34.22 28.15
N ASN A 155 7.94 -34.13 29.44
CA ASN A 155 6.78 -34.81 30.04
C ASN A 155 5.53 -33.92 30.12
N ALA A 156 5.63 -32.63 29.79
CA ALA A 156 4.48 -31.76 29.65
C ALA A 156 3.57 -32.36 28.58
N VAL A 157 2.42 -32.89 29.02
CA VAL A 157 1.41 -33.45 28.12
C VAL A 157 1.11 -32.36 27.08
N PRO A 158 1.38 -32.61 25.78
CA PRO A 158 1.08 -31.62 24.77
C PRO A 158 -0.40 -31.31 24.91
N VAL A 159 -0.71 -30.02 25.15
CA VAL A 159 -2.08 -29.51 25.31
C VAL A 159 -2.97 -30.29 24.34
N ASN A 160 -3.91 -31.06 24.91
CA ASN A 160 -4.58 -32.14 24.22
C ASN A 160 -5.02 -31.65 22.84
N LEU A 161 -4.38 -32.15 21.77
CA LEU A 161 -4.65 -31.68 20.40
C LEU A 161 -6.14 -31.83 20.06
N ASP A 162 -6.84 -32.76 20.70
CA ASP A 162 -8.29 -32.90 20.58
C ASP A 162 -9.01 -31.73 21.23
N SER A 163 -8.59 -31.27 22.41
CA SER A 163 -9.12 -30.05 23.05
C SER A 163 -8.84 -28.78 22.24
N ILE A 164 -7.67 -28.67 21.58
CA ILE A 164 -7.37 -27.56 20.67
C ILE A 164 -8.23 -27.65 19.41
N ASN A 165 -8.45 -28.85 18.86
CA ASN A 165 -9.35 -29.03 17.72
C ASN A 165 -10.82 -28.80 18.10
N GLU A 166 -11.22 -29.13 19.31
CA GLU A 166 -12.56 -28.88 19.85
C GLU A 166 -12.77 -27.39 20.11
N MET A 167 -11.79 -26.71 20.71
CA MET A 167 -11.78 -25.25 20.82
C MET A 167 -11.76 -24.61 19.43
N ALA A 168 -10.95 -25.08 18.49
CA ALA A 168 -10.94 -24.56 17.11
C ALA A 168 -12.27 -24.81 16.40
N ARG A 169 -12.94 -25.95 16.66
CA ARG A 169 -14.29 -26.25 16.16
C ARG A 169 -15.38 -25.46 16.86
N GLN A 170 -15.18 -25.10 18.12
CA GLN A 170 -16.13 -24.32 18.91
C GLN A 170 -16.01 -22.84 18.53
N ILE A 171 -14.78 -22.32 18.46
CA ILE A 171 -14.46 -21.01 17.90
C ILE A 171 -14.92 -20.93 16.46
N SER A 172 -14.69 -21.92 15.60
CA SER A 172 -15.19 -21.86 14.22
C SER A 172 -16.71 -21.91 14.13
N ARG A 173 -17.39 -22.61 15.05
CA ARG A 173 -18.86 -22.62 15.14
C ARG A 173 -19.41 -21.31 15.69
N ASP A 174 -18.77 -20.75 16.72
CA ASP A 174 -19.18 -19.49 17.33
C ASP A 174 -18.87 -18.33 16.39
N VAL A 175 -17.70 -18.31 15.74
CA VAL A 175 -17.38 -17.42 14.62
C VAL A 175 -18.33 -17.64 13.45
N ALA A 176 -18.72 -18.86 13.08
CA ALA A 176 -19.73 -19.08 12.03
C ALA A 176 -21.12 -18.57 12.43
N ARG A 177 -21.48 -18.66 13.71
CA ARG A 177 -22.73 -18.10 14.27
C ARG A 177 -22.67 -16.57 14.36
N GLU A 178 -21.52 -16.02 14.73
CA GLU A 178 -21.24 -14.58 14.73
C GLU A 178 -21.22 -14.05 13.29
N MET A 179 -20.64 -14.77 12.34
CA MET A 179 -20.63 -14.46 10.90
C MET A 179 -22.00 -14.65 10.25
N ALA A 180 -22.85 -15.54 10.78
CA ALA A 180 -24.25 -15.61 10.36
C ALA A 180 -25.08 -14.42 10.89
N ARG A 181 -24.63 -13.79 11.99
CA ARG A 181 -25.27 -12.61 12.61
C ARG A 181 -24.65 -11.28 12.16
N GLN A 182 -23.40 -11.27 11.71
CA GLN A 182 -22.73 -10.13 11.09
C GLN A 182 -22.87 -10.21 9.57
N PRO A 183 -23.51 -9.25 8.90
CA PRO A 183 -23.48 -9.16 7.44
C PRO A 183 -22.06 -8.77 7.01
N PHE A 184 -21.16 -9.76 6.88
CA PHE A 184 -19.76 -9.53 6.53
C PHE A 184 -19.53 -9.69 5.02
N ARG A 185 -19.12 -8.56 4.44
CA ARG A 185 -18.08 -8.41 3.40
C ARG A 185 -17.38 -9.72 2.98
N ASP A 186 -17.71 -10.14 1.77
CA ASP A 186 -16.95 -10.93 0.79
C ASP A 186 -16.33 -12.29 1.18
N ALA A 187 -17.06 -13.36 0.84
CA ALA A 187 -16.48 -14.59 0.30
C ALA A 187 -16.64 -14.62 -1.24
N PRO A 188 -15.62 -15.08 -2.01
CA PRO A 188 -15.69 -15.25 -3.46
C PRO A 188 -16.37 -16.58 -3.78
N GLY A 189 -17.70 -16.55 -3.79
CA GLY A 189 -18.56 -17.61 -4.30
C GLY A 189 -19.39 -17.06 -5.44
N SER A 190 -19.21 -17.63 -6.61
CA SER A 190 -19.81 -17.30 -7.90
C SER A 190 -21.34 -17.36 -7.91
N ALA A 191 -21.99 -16.29 -7.44
CA ALA A 191 -23.38 -16.00 -7.77
C ALA A 191 -23.51 -14.51 -8.02
N PHE A 192 -24.07 -14.14 -9.17
CA PHE A 192 -24.45 -12.78 -9.51
C PHE A 192 -25.46 -12.27 -8.46
N SER A 193 -24.95 -11.68 -7.38
CA SER A 193 -25.77 -11.20 -6.28
C SER A 193 -26.23 -9.80 -6.64
N LEU A 194 -27.49 -9.67 -7.06
CA LEU A 194 -28.11 -8.38 -7.39
C LEU A 194 -27.92 -7.34 -6.28
N SER A 195 -27.86 -7.78 -5.02
CA SER A 195 -27.56 -6.95 -3.85
C SER A 195 -26.12 -6.40 -3.81
N ARG A 196 -25.11 -7.16 -4.27
CA ARG A 196 -23.73 -6.67 -4.37
C ARG A 196 -23.60 -5.66 -5.49
N MET A 197 -24.20 -5.95 -6.65
CA MET A 197 -24.25 -5.00 -7.76
C MET A 197 -24.97 -3.71 -7.35
N ALA A 198 -26.08 -3.79 -6.63
CA ALA A 198 -26.79 -2.62 -6.10
C ALA A 198 -25.92 -1.82 -5.11
N THR A 199 -25.15 -2.49 -4.25
CA THR A 199 -24.24 -1.81 -3.32
C THR A 199 -23.08 -1.13 -4.04
N ASP A 200 -22.49 -1.78 -5.04
CA ASP A 200 -21.40 -1.21 -5.84
C ASP A 200 -21.89 -0.01 -6.67
N VAL A 201 -23.07 -0.10 -7.28
CA VAL A 201 -23.72 1.01 -8.00
C VAL A 201 -24.08 2.16 -7.04
N ALA A 202 -24.58 1.86 -5.85
CA ALA A 202 -24.84 2.86 -4.82
C ALA A 202 -23.55 3.54 -4.34
N GLY A 203 -22.43 2.82 -4.26
CA GLY A 203 -21.11 3.36 -3.96
C GLY A 203 -20.60 4.31 -5.04
N LEU A 204 -20.75 3.96 -6.32
CA LEU A 204 -20.46 4.86 -7.45
C LEU A 204 -21.33 6.12 -7.40
N PHE A 205 -22.64 5.96 -7.15
CA PHE A 205 -23.56 7.07 -7.03
C PHE A 205 -23.20 7.98 -5.85
N GLY A 206 -22.87 7.40 -4.70
CA GLY A 206 -22.40 8.14 -3.52
C GLY A 206 -21.11 8.92 -3.80
N THR A 207 -20.17 8.31 -4.52
CA THR A 207 -18.92 8.96 -4.94
C THR A 207 -19.19 10.11 -5.92
N LEU A 208 -20.11 9.91 -6.88
CA LEU A 208 -20.54 10.94 -7.81
C LEU A 208 -21.17 12.13 -7.07
N VAL A 209 -22.08 11.86 -6.13
CA VAL A 209 -22.74 12.90 -5.32
C VAL A 209 -21.71 13.64 -4.45
N ALA A 210 -20.77 12.92 -3.83
CA ALA A 210 -19.70 13.53 -3.04
C ALA A 210 -18.81 14.45 -3.88
N LEU A 211 -18.33 13.98 -5.03
CA LEU A 211 -17.50 14.77 -5.95
C LEU A 211 -18.27 15.94 -6.55
N ALA A 212 -19.54 15.76 -6.91
CA ALA A 212 -20.40 16.82 -7.41
C ALA A 212 -20.63 17.90 -6.33
N SER A 213 -20.85 17.50 -5.08
CA SER A 213 -20.99 18.42 -3.95
C SER A 213 -19.71 19.20 -3.68
N LEU A 214 -18.55 18.53 -3.75
CA LEU A 214 -17.24 19.15 -3.56
C LEU A 214 -16.91 20.11 -4.71
N GLY A 215 -17.21 19.70 -5.95
CA GLY A 215 -17.06 20.57 -7.13
C GLY A 215 -18.01 21.76 -7.12
N PHE A 216 -19.23 21.58 -6.65
CA PHE A 216 -20.18 22.65 -6.43
C PHE A 216 -19.67 23.63 -5.37
N GLY A 217 -19.20 23.13 -4.21
CA GLY A 217 -18.59 23.95 -3.18
C GLY A 217 -17.39 24.75 -3.71
N ALA A 218 -16.50 24.10 -4.46
CA ALA A 218 -15.32 24.75 -5.02
C ALA A 218 -15.69 25.83 -6.07
N LEU A 219 -16.69 25.60 -6.92
CA LEU A 219 -17.21 26.60 -7.87
C LEU A 219 -17.92 27.75 -7.17
N PHE A 220 -18.62 27.49 -6.06
CA PHE A 220 -19.33 28.50 -5.30
C PHE A 220 -18.37 29.46 -4.59
N PHE A 221 -17.35 28.92 -3.91
CA PHE A 221 -16.39 29.74 -3.17
C PHE A 221 -15.32 30.38 -4.05
N VAL A 222 -14.91 29.72 -5.15
CA VAL A 222 -13.76 30.18 -5.94
C VAL A 222 -13.91 29.91 -7.45
N PRO A 223 -14.93 30.49 -8.13
CA PRO A 223 -15.26 30.18 -9.51
C PRO A 223 -14.10 30.47 -10.49
N GLN A 224 -13.41 31.60 -10.30
CA GLN A 224 -12.34 32.05 -11.19
C GLN A 224 -11.10 31.13 -11.17
N ARG A 225 -10.78 30.51 -10.03
CA ARG A 225 -9.57 29.67 -9.94
C ARG A 225 -9.74 28.34 -10.67
N LEU A 226 -10.93 27.74 -10.61
CA LEU A 226 -11.20 26.47 -11.31
C LEU A 226 -11.19 26.65 -12.83
N GLU A 227 -11.61 27.82 -13.31
CA GLU A 227 -11.64 28.14 -14.73
C GLU A 227 -10.22 28.23 -15.32
N VAL A 228 -9.30 28.89 -14.60
CA VAL A 228 -7.88 28.96 -15.00
C VAL A 228 -7.22 27.58 -15.02
N VAL A 229 -7.50 26.74 -14.02
CA VAL A 229 -6.95 25.37 -13.97
C VAL A 229 -7.52 24.52 -15.11
N ALA A 230 -8.83 24.60 -15.37
CA ALA A 230 -9.47 23.88 -16.47
C ALA A 230 -8.90 24.29 -17.84
N ASP A 231 -8.71 25.59 -18.07
CA ASP A 231 -8.08 26.10 -19.29
C ASP A 231 -6.64 25.62 -19.45
N THR A 232 -5.89 25.51 -18.35
CA THR A 232 -4.50 25.02 -18.35
C THR A 232 -4.44 23.54 -18.75
N VAL A 233 -5.31 22.71 -18.17
CA VAL A 233 -5.46 21.29 -18.55
C VAL A 233 -5.82 21.17 -20.03
N ARG A 234 -6.77 21.98 -20.50
CA ARG A 234 -7.27 21.93 -21.88
C ARG A 234 -6.21 22.34 -22.90
N ARG A 235 -5.43 23.38 -22.63
CA ARG A 235 -4.38 23.88 -23.54
C ARG A 235 -3.15 23.00 -23.56
N SER A 236 -2.79 22.38 -22.42
CA SER A 236 -1.53 21.64 -22.29
C SER A 236 -1.62 20.46 -21.31
N PRO A 237 -2.36 19.39 -21.65
CA PRO A 237 -2.61 18.27 -20.75
C PRO A 237 -1.33 17.51 -20.40
N ILE A 238 -0.46 17.27 -21.40
CA ILE A 238 0.81 16.55 -21.20
C ILE A 238 1.75 17.34 -20.29
N ARG A 239 1.86 18.67 -20.49
CA ARG A 239 2.70 19.52 -19.63
C ARG A 239 2.18 19.57 -18.20
N SER A 240 0.85 19.63 -18.04
CA SER A 240 0.20 19.60 -16.73
C SER A 240 0.42 18.25 -16.04
N PHE A 241 0.34 17.13 -16.77
CA PHE A 241 0.65 15.80 -16.22
C PHE A 241 2.09 15.71 -15.71
N PHE A 242 3.09 16.06 -16.52
CA PHE A 242 4.48 16.01 -16.09
C PHE A 242 4.79 16.98 -14.96
N ALA A 243 4.22 18.19 -14.98
CA ALA A 243 4.36 19.12 -13.87
C ALA A 243 3.84 18.54 -12.55
N GLY A 244 2.70 17.84 -12.58
CA GLY A 244 2.16 17.16 -11.42
C GLY A 244 3.02 15.98 -10.98
N LEU A 245 3.52 15.20 -11.94
CA LEU A 245 4.37 14.04 -11.70
C LEU A 245 5.68 14.43 -11.01
N PHE A 246 6.33 15.51 -11.45
CA PHE A 246 7.54 16.03 -10.82
C PHE A 246 7.27 16.73 -9.49
N ALA A 247 6.07 17.25 -9.28
CA ALA A 247 5.69 17.87 -8.02
C ALA A 247 5.42 16.84 -6.90
N GLN A 248 4.96 15.62 -7.22
CA GLN A 248 4.72 14.56 -6.24
C GLN A 248 5.94 14.25 -5.34
N PRO A 249 7.15 13.96 -5.88
CA PRO A 249 8.33 13.75 -5.05
C PRO A 249 8.82 15.05 -4.37
N LEU A 250 8.45 16.23 -4.90
CA LEU A 250 8.79 17.53 -4.32
C LEU A 250 7.90 17.93 -3.13
N LEU A 251 6.74 17.30 -2.95
CA LEU A 251 5.85 17.58 -1.81
C LEU A 251 6.52 17.28 -0.47
N LEU A 252 7.28 16.20 -0.40
CA LEU A 252 7.96 15.77 0.83
C LEU A 252 9.08 16.75 1.24
N PRO A 253 10.04 17.13 0.36
CA PRO A 253 11.02 18.14 0.70
C PRO A 253 10.38 19.52 0.94
N ALA A 254 9.30 19.88 0.24
CA ALA A 254 8.57 21.13 0.51
C ALA A 254 7.93 21.15 1.92
N LEU A 255 7.40 20.02 2.38
CA LEU A 255 6.91 19.89 3.76
C LEU A 255 8.06 19.98 4.76
N VAL A 256 9.20 19.33 4.48
CA VAL A 256 10.38 19.41 5.34
C VAL A 256 10.92 20.84 5.43
N THR A 257 11.03 21.56 4.31
CA THR A 257 11.49 22.96 4.32
C THR A 257 10.49 23.87 5.04
N LEU A 258 9.18 23.65 4.87
CA LEU A 258 8.13 24.34 5.64
C LEU A 258 8.31 24.11 7.14
N ILE A 259 8.47 22.85 7.57
CA ILE A 259 8.66 22.49 8.98
C ILE A 259 9.94 23.11 9.53
N ILE A 260 11.06 23.00 8.81
CA ILE A 260 12.34 23.60 9.23
C ILE A 260 12.19 25.11 9.39
N GLY A 261 11.61 25.81 8.41
CA GLY A 261 11.37 27.25 8.46
C GLY A 261 10.50 27.66 9.65
N LEU A 262 9.52 26.82 10.00
CA LEU A 262 8.62 27.08 11.10
C LEU A 262 9.28 26.78 12.47
N VAL A 263 10.05 25.70 12.58
CA VAL A 263 10.82 25.32 13.78
C VAL A 263 11.91 26.34 14.11
N LEU A 264 12.47 27.02 13.10
CA LEU A 264 13.42 28.12 13.29
C LEU A 264 12.82 29.34 14.02
N THR A 265 11.50 29.40 14.20
CA THR A 265 10.82 30.47 14.92
C THR A 265 10.14 29.96 16.20
N ILE A 266 10.24 30.72 17.30
CA ILE A 266 9.61 30.36 18.59
C ILE A 266 8.10 30.19 18.43
N VAL A 267 7.45 31.12 17.72
CA VAL A 267 6.01 31.05 17.43
C VAL A 267 5.69 29.85 16.53
N GLY A 268 6.55 29.57 15.55
CA GLY A 268 6.31 28.51 14.59
C GLY A 268 6.30 27.12 15.21
N LEU A 269 7.11 26.86 16.24
CA LEU A 269 7.07 25.56 16.95
C LEU A 269 5.65 25.19 17.43
N LEU A 270 4.86 26.19 17.87
CA LEU A 270 3.46 26.01 18.27
C LEU A 270 2.53 25.75 17.07
N VAL A 271 2.88 26.30 15.90
CA VAL A 271 2.08 26.24 14.66
C VAL A 271 2.36 24.96 13.85
N VAL A 272 3.46 24.24 14.09
CA VAL A 272 3.84 23.01 13.35
C VAL A 272 2.69 22.02 13.15
N PRO A 273 1.94 21.56 14.17
CA PRO A 273 0.87 20.59 13.96
C PRO A 273 -0.24 21.14 13.05
N VAL A 274 -0.58 22.42 13.21
CA VAL A 274 -1.58 23.10 12.37
C VAL A 274 -1.09 23.22 10.93
N ALA A 275 0.20 23.54 10.73
CA ALA A 275 0.81 23.67 9.42
C ALA A 275 0.86 22.33 8.66
N ILE A 276 1.15 21.23 9.34
CA ILE A 276 1.13 19.88 8.74
C ILE A 276 -0.27 19.54 8.25
N VAL A 277 -1.30 19.72 9.10
CA VAL A 277 -2.70 19.46 8.73
C VAL A 277 -3.13 20.37 7.57
N ALA A 278 -2.81 21.66 7.65
CA ALA A 278 -3.12 22.62 6.59
C ALA A 278 -2.42 22.26 5.26
N PHE A 279 -1.17 21.79 5.31
CA PHE A 279 -0.45 21.33 4.12
C PHE A 279 -1.12 20.10 3.50
N VAL A 280 -1.46 19.09 4.30
CA VAL A 280 -2.16 17.89 3.81
C VAL A 280 -3.53 18.25 3.21
N LEU A 281 -4.28 19.12 3.87
CA LEU A 281 -5.57 19.61 3.34
C LEU A 281 -5.39 20.40 2.05
N ALA A 282 -4.34 21.23 1.93
CA ALA A 282 -4.04 21.98 0.72
C ALA A 282 -3.69 21.05 -0.45
N VAL A 283 -2.88 20.01 -0.21
CA VAL A 283 -2.55 18.99 -1.21
C VAL A 283 -3.80 18.21 -1.63
N GLY A 284 -4.62 17.78 -0.65
CA GLY A 284 -5.89 17.11 -0.92
C GLY A 284 -6.84 17.98 -1.75
N ALA A 285 -7.00 19.25 -1.39
CA ALA A 285 -7.81 20.20 -2.13
C ALA A 285 -7.27 20.45 -3.55
N ALA A 286 -5.94 20.48 -3.74
CA ALA A 286 -5.32 20.63 -5.04
C ALA A 286 -5.53 19.40 -5.94
N LEU A 287 -5.43 18.19 -5.38
CA LEU A 287 -5.72 16.94 -6.09
C LEU A 287 -7.20 16.86 -6.52
N VAL A 288 -8.11 17.11 -5.59
CA VAL A 288 -9.56 17.06 -5.86
C VAL A 288 -9.97 18.18 -6.82
N GLY A 289 -9.53 19.42 -6.58
CA GLY A 289 -9.81 20.56 -7.46
C GLY A 289 -9.24 20.35 -8.86
N GLY A 290 -8.04 19.76 -8.96
CA GLY A 290 -7.45 19.35 -10.22
C GLY A 290 -8.27 18.29 -10.96
N TYR A 291 -8.73 17.25 -10.26
CA TYR A 291 -9.58 16.21 -10.85
C TYR A 291 -10.92 16.79 -11.36
N LEU A 292 -11.53 17.70 -10.60
CA LEU A 292 -12.75 18.41 -10.99
C LEU A 292 -12.54 19.28 -12.23
N ALA A 293 -11.38 19.92 -12.37
CA ALA A 293 -11.03 20.69 -13.56
C ALA A 293 -10.95 19.78 -14.80
N VAL A 294 -10.32 18.61 -14.69
CA VAL A 294 -10.29 17.60 -15.76
C VAL A 294 -11.71 17.14 -16.11
N ALA A 295 -12.55 16.85 -15.11
CA ALA A 295 -13.93 16.46 -15.33
C ALA A 295 -14.69 17.53 -16.13
N ARG A 296 -14.59 18.81 -15.75
CA ARG A 296 -15.21 19.92 -16.49
C ARG A 296 -14.78 19.95 -17.96
N VAL A 297 -13.49 19.78 -18.25
CA VAL A 297 -12.96 19.75 -19.62
C VAL A 297 -13.54 18.58 -20.42
N VAL A 298 -13.60 17.38 -19.82
CA VAL A 298 -14.19 16.20 -20.46
C VAL A 298 -15.67 16.42 -20.77
N GLY A 299 -16.43 17.00 -19.84
CA GLY A 299 -17.83 17.32 -20.03
C GLY A 299 -18.07 18.36 -21.13
N GLU A 300 -17.18 19.35 -21.25
CA GLU A 300 -17.23 20.33 -22.33
C GLU A 300 -17.03 19.68 -23.71
N ILE A 301 -16.05 18.78 -23.84
CA ILE A 301 -15.79 18.03 -25.08
C ILE A 301 -17.02 17.19 -25.48
N TYR A 302 -17.64 16.54 -24.50
CA TYR A 302 -18.82 15.69 -24.73
C TYR A 302 -20.04 16.48 -25.18
N VAL A 303 -20.32 17.63 -24.54
CA VAL A 303 -21.48 18.47 -24.90
C VAL A 303 -21.26 19.21 -26.23
N ARG A 304 -20.04 19.65 -26.54
CA ARG A 304 -19.72 20.31 -27.82
C ARG A 304 -19.99 19.41 -29.03
N ARG A 305 -19.82 18.08 -28.91
CA ARG A 305 -20.13 17.12 -30.01
C ARG A 305 -21.62 16.94 -30.28
N ARG A 306 -22.50 17.25 -29.33
CA ARG A 306 -23.94 16.92 -29.42
C ARG A 306 -24.83 18.04 -29.97
N GLY A 307 -24.23 19.14 -30.44
CA GLY A 307 -24.91 20.16 -31.24
C GLY A 307 -25.97 20.97 -30.50
N ASN A 308 -25.55 22.04 -29.82
CA ASN A 308 -26.32 23.29 -29.76
C ASN A 308 -25.47 24.38 -29.10
N GLY A 309 -24.84 25.19 -29.95
CA GLY A 309 -24.09 26.37 -29.56
C GLY A 309 -25.05 27.51 -29.24
N THR A 310 -25.31 27.74 -27.96
CA THR A 310 -25.76 29.05 -27.47
C THR A 310 -25.33 29.17 -26.01
N TYR A 311 -24.25 29.92 -25.82
CA TYR A 311 -23.60 30.15 -24.53
C TYR A 311 -24.29 31.31 -23.81
N THR A 312 -25.40 31.06 -23.12
CA THR A 312 -26.02 32.08 -22.26
C THR A 312 -26.61 31.47 -20.98
N SER A 313 -25.79 31.30 -19.95
CA SER A 313 -26.13 31.40 -18.50
C SER A 313 -25.11 30.61 -17.65
N GLY A 314 -24.84 31.10 -16.43
CA GLY A 314 -23.97 30.41 -15.46
C GLY A 314 -24.40 28.99 -15.09
N TRP A 315 -25.64 28.61 -15.43
CA TRP A 315 -26.19 27.27 -15.26
C TRP A 315 -25.55 26.23 -16.19
N ALA A 316 -25.05 26.65 -17.36
CA ALA A 316 -24.36 25.77 -18.29
C ALA A 316 -23.03 25.22 -17.71
N THR A 317 -22.33 26.02 -16.89
CA THR A 317 -21.06 25.63 -16.27
C THR A 317 -21.19 24.42 -15.35
N TYR A 318 -22.25 24.38 -14.54
CA TYR A 318 -22.57 23.24 -13.68
C TYR A 318 -22.90 21.99 -14.49
N ARG A 319 -23.63 22.17 -15.59
CA ARG A 319 -24.02 21.06 -16.46
C ARG A 319 -22.80 20.39 -17.12
N TYR A 320 -21.79 21.16 -17.52
CA TYR A 320 -20.54 20.59 -18.03
C TYR A 320 -19.78 19.79 -16.97
N LEU A 321 -19.72 20.28 -15.73
CA LEU A 321 -19.08 19.56 -14.64
C LEU A 321 -19.77 18.21 -14.37
N VAL A 322 -21.11 18.20 -14.28
CA VAL A 322 -21.89 16.97 -14.04
C VAL A 322 -21.73 15.97 -15.18
N TYR A 323 -21.83 16.39 -16.45
CA TYR A 323 -21.61 15.50 -17.58
C TYR A 323 -20.18 14.97 -17.65
N GLY A 324 -19.22 15.80 -17.26
CA GLY A 324 -17.82 15.41 -17.11
C GLY A 324 -17.60 14.33 -16.07
N LEU A 325 -18.18 14.52 -14.88
CA LEU A 325 -18.17 13.55 -13.78
C LEU A 325 -18.85 12.24 -14.19
N VAL A 326 -20.04 12.31 -14.80
CA VAL A 326 -20.73 11.13 -15.33
C VAL A 326 -19.88 10.43 -16.39
N GLY A 327 -19.22 11.19 -17.28
CA GLY A 327 -18.31 10.64 -18.29
C GLY A 327 -17.11 9.94 -17.68
N LEU A 328 -16.47 10.53 -16.66
CA LEU A 328 -15.38 9.88 -15.92
C LEU A 328 -15.88 8.65 -15.15
N LEU A 329 -17.04 8.72 -14.49
CA LEU A 329 -17.60 7.59 -13.75
C LEU A 329 -18.11 6.47 -14.67
N MET A 330 -18.52 6.79 -15.90
CA MET A 330 -18.85 5.77 -16.90
C MET A 330 -17.62 4.92 -17.27
N ILE A 331 -16.39 5.43 -17.08
CA ILE A 331 -15.19 4.63 -17.25
C ILE A 331 -15.11 3.49 -16.21
N TRP A 332 -15.73 3.66 -15.03
CA TRP A 332 -15.79 2.68 -13.94
C TRP A 332 -16.91 1.64 -14.12
N ALA A 333 -17.87 1.89 -15.01
CA ALA A 333 -19.00 0.98 -15.23
C ALA A 333 -18.56 -0.40 -15.76
N PRO A 334 -17.59 -0.51 -16.69
CA PRO A 334 -16.99 -1.78 -17.08
C PRO A 334 -16.38 -2.54 -15.89
N VAL A 335 -15.62 -1.90 -14.99
CA VAL A 335 -15.06 -2.62 -13.82
C VAL A 335 -16.15 -3.19 -12.94
N VAL A 336 -17.18 -2.41 -12.62
CA VAL A 336 -18.28 -2.90 -11.79
C VAL A 336 -19.01 -4.06 -12.45
N LEU A 337 -19.18 -4.02 -13.78
CA LEU A 337 -19.86 -5.09 -14.53
C LEU A 337 -19.00 -6.35 -14.68
N LEU A 338 -17.69 -6.18 -14.92
CA LEU A 338 -16.72 -7.26 -15.19
C LEU A 338 -15.99 -7.76 -13.93
N ARG A 339 -16.28 -7.19 -12.75
CA ARG A 339 -15.74 -7.64 -11.45
C ARG A 339 -15.98 -9.13 -11.18
N SER A 340 -17.03 -9.69 -11.79
CA SER A 340 -17.36 -11.12 -11.72
C SER A 340 -16.30 -12.03 -12.36
N ILE A 341 -15.46 -11.51 -13.25
CA ILE A 341 -14.36 -12.24 -13.88
C ILE A 341 -13.06 -11.88 -13.14
N PRO A 342 -12.43 -12.81 -12.39
CA PRO A 342 -11.32 -12.47 -11.48
C PRO A 342 -10.09 -11.88 -12.19
N VAL A 343 -9.76 -12.36 -13.39
CA VAL A 343 -8.61 -11.84 -14.16
C VAL A 343 -8.93 -10.51 -14.84
N ALA A 344 -10.09 -10.41 -15.51
CA ALA A 344 -10.49 -9.18 -16.18
C ALA A 344 -10.76 -8.03 -15.20
N GLY A 345 -11.40 -8.32 -14.06
CA GLY A 345 -11.62 -7.35 -12.99
C GLY A 345 -10.32 -6.79 -12.42
N THR A 346 -9.28 -7.62 -12.25
CA THR A 346 -7.98 -7.17 -11.74
C THR A 346 -7.26 -6.26 -12.74
N ILE A 347 -7.22 -6.64 -14.03
CA ILE A 347 -6.57 -5.84 -15.06
C ILE A 347 -7.28 -4.49 -15.20
N LEU A 348 -8.61 -4.50 -15.27
CA LEU A 348 -9.39 -3.28 -15.38
C LEU A 348 -9.26 -2.40 -14.15
N PHE A 349 -9.20 -2.97 -12.93
CA PHE A 349 -8.93 -2.21 -11.71
C PHE A 349 -7.57 -1.51 -11.76
N ILE A 350 -6.51 -2.20 -12.21
CA ILE A 350 -5.18 -1.60 -12.36
C ILE A 350 -5.22 -0.48 -13.42
N THR A 351 -5.87 -0.72 -14.56
CA THR A 351 -6.01 0.30 -15.61
C THR A 351 -6.75 1.53 -15.11
N GLU A 352 -7.85 1.35 -14.38
CA GLU A 352 -8.63 2.45 -13.81
C GLU A 352 -7.90 3.17 -12.68
N LEU A 353 -7.14 2.46 -11.86
CA LEU A 353 -6.27 3.05 -10.83
C LEU A 353 -5.22 3.96 -11.49
N VAL A 354 -4.56 3.48 -12.54
CA VAL A 354 -3.60 4.25 -13.32
C VAL A 354 -4.28 5.46 -13.96
N PHE A 355 -5.49 5.29 -14.51
CA PHE A 355 -6.24 6.39 -15.13
C PHE A 355 -6.65 7.47 -14.11
N THR A 356 -7.17 7.06 -12.96
CA THR A 356 -7.56 7.94 -11.86
C THR A 356 -6.35 8.69 -11.31
N TRP A 357 -5.23 7.98 -11.10
CA TRP A 357 -3.97 8.56 -10.70
C TRP A 357 -3.44 9.56 -11.73
N ALA A 358 -3.49 9.21 -13.02
CA ALA A 358 -3.04 10.10 -14.10
C ALA A 358 -3.90 11.38 -14.19
N MET A 359 -5.22 11.26 -14.03
CA MET A 359 -6.13 12.41 -13.99
C MET A 359 -5.90 13.30 -12.77
N ALA A 360 -5.74 12.71 -11.58
CA ALA A 360 -5.42 13.45 -10.37
C ALA A 360 -4.07 14.17 -10.50
N THR A 361 -3.07 13.51 -11.08
CA THR A 361 -1.73 14.08 -11.30
C THR A 361 -1.77 15.22 -12.33
N THR A 362 -2.52 15.05 -13.41
CA THR A 362 -2.72 16.11 -14.43
C THR A 362 -3.40 17.33 -13.83
N GLY A 363 -4.46 17.11 -13.06
CA GLY A 363 -5.17 18.17 -12.35
C GLY A 363 -4.28 18.90 -11.36
N PHE A 364 -3.53 18.16 -10.54
CA PHE A 364 -2.58 18.72 -9.58
C PHE A 364 -1.51 19.56 -10.26
N GLY A 365 -0.89 19.07 -11.33
CA GLY A 365 0.11 19.84 -12.06
C GLY A 365 -0.47 21.08 -12.75
N ALA A 366 -1.73 21.06 -13.18
CA ALA A 366 -2.42 22.26 -13.66
C ALA A 366 -2.64 23.28 -12.55
N THR A 367 -2.93 22.86 -11.31
CA THR A 367 -2.99 23.80 -10.17
C THR A 367 -1.64 24.45 -9.91
N ILE A 368 -0.54 23.71 -10.04
CA ILE A 368 0.81 24.24 -9.91
C ILE A 368 1.12 25.19 -11.07
N LEU A 369 0.84 24.83 -12.32
CA LEU A 369 1.03 25.74 -13.45
C LEU A 369 0.19 27.02 -13.32
N SER A 370 -1.01 26.92 -12.72
CA SER A 370 -1.91 28.05 -12.50
C SER A 370 -1.48 29.00 -11.37
N LYS A 371 -0.52 28.60 -10.51
CA LYS A 371 -0.05 29.40 -9.34
C LYS A 371 1.47 29.57 -9.23
N ALA A 372 2.29 28.65 -9.72
CA ALA A 372 3.76 28.72 -9.79
C ALA A 372 4.28 29.51 -11.01
N GLY A 373 3.37 29.97 -11.88
CA GLY A 373 3.59 31.18 -12.68
C GLY A 373 3.06 32.37 -11.89
N GLY A 374 3.91 33.02 -11.10
CA GLY A 374 3.53 34.29 -10.47
C GLY A 374 3.03 35.26 -11.53
N GLY A 375 1.81 35.76 -11.37
CA GLY A 375 1.40 37.11 -11.78
C GLY A 375 1.65 37.58 -13.22
N TRP A 376 1.81 36.71 -14.21
CA TRP A 376 1.80 37.15 -15.61
C TRP A 376 0.69 36.42 -16.35
N ALA A 377 -0.40 37.16 -16.52
CA ALA A 377 -1.26 37.00 -17.68
C ALA A 377 -0.35 37.01 -18.92
N PHE A 378 0.05 35.83 -19.40
CA PHE A 378 0.48 35.71 -20.79
C PHE A 378 -0.71 36.16 -21.61
N GLY A 379 -0.58 37.35 -22.20
CA GLY A 379 -1.62 37.99 -22.98
C GLY A 379 -2.24 37.02 -23.98
N SER A 380 -3.44 36.54 -23.69
CA SER A 380 -4.48 36.80 -24.66
C SER A 380 -4.79 38.29 -24.52
N PRO A 381 -4.59 39.11 -25.55
CA PRO A 381 -5.39 40.32 -25.67
C PRO A 381 -6.82 39.90 -25.38
N THR A 382 -7.54 40.69 -24.61
CA THR A 382 -8.99 40.66 -24.68
C THR A 382 -9.34 40.93 -26.14
N SER A 383 -9.42 39.88 -26.96
CA SER A 383 -10.14 39.88 -28.22
C SER A 383 -11.64 39.83 -27.89
N ARG A 384 -12.10 40.77 -27.07
CA ARG A 384 -13.18 41.57 -27.60
C ARG A 384 -12.48 42.45 -28.63
N PRO A 385 -12.91 42.50 -29.89
CA PRO A 385 -12.86 43.80 -30.52
C PRO A 385 -13.67 44.67 -29.54
N GLU A 386 -12.98 45.36 -28.63
CA GLU A 386 -13.43 46.68 -28.31
C GLU A 386 -13.58 47.29 -29.70
N LEU A 387 -14.84 47.45 -30.09
CA LEU A 387 -15.24 48.52 -30.97
C LEU A 387 -14.57 49.73 -30.35
N SER A 388 -13.32 49.96 -30.73
CA SER A 388 -12.58 51.12 -30.31
C SER A 388 -13.52 52.26 -30.62
N ALA A 389 -13.65 53.20 -29.70
CA ALA A 389 -14.61 54.27 -29.87
C ALA A 389 -14.49 54.92 -31.27
N GLU A 390 -13.30 54.86 -31.88
CA GLU A 390 -13.01 55.02 -33.31
C GLU A 390 -14.09 54.48 -34.31
N TYR A 391 -14.61 53.27 -34.12
CA TYR A 391 -15.68 52.66 -34.94
C TYR A 391 -17.09 53.12 -34.55
N LEU A 392 -17.28 53.79 -33.41
CA LEU A 392 -18.55 54.40 -33.02
C LEU A 392 -18.75 55.79 -33.67
N TRP A 393 -17.70 56.42 -34.20
CA TRP A 393 -17.78 57.72 -34.90
C TRP A 393 -17.46 57.64 -36.39
N SER A 394 -16.94 56.53 -36.90
CA SER A 394 -16.86 56.33 -38.35
C SER A 394 -18.28 56.24 -38.89
N THR A 395 -18.71 57.26 -39.62
CA THR A 395 -19.97 57.32 -40.36
C THR A 395 -20.21 55.98 -41.05
N PRO A 396 -21.43 55.42 -41.00
CA PRO A 396 -21.73 54.18 -41.69
C PRO A 396 -21.45 54.39 -43.17
N VAL A 397 -20.38 53.76 -43.67
CA VAL A 397 -20.21 53.58 -45.12
C VAL A 397 -21.40 52.73 -45.53
N PRO A 398 -22.32 53.23 -46.39
CA PRO A 398 -23.43 52.42 -46.83
C PRO A 398 -22.86 51.15 -47.46
N ALA A 399 -23.35 50.00 -47.02
CA ALA A 399 -23.04 48.73 -47.62
C ALA A 399 -23.25 48.88 -49.13
N GLN A 400 -22.15 48.79 -49.90
CA GLN A 400 -22.25 48.64 -51.35
C GLN A 400 -23.15 47.43 -51.57
N GLN A 401 -24.35 47.71 -52.08
CA GLN A 401 -25.27 46.69 -52.52
C GLN A 401 -24.49 45.82 -53.50
N ALA A 402 -24.43 44.53 -53.17
CA ALA A 402 -23.99 43.52 -54.09
C ALA A 402 -24.65 43.80 -55.45
N GLU A 403 -23.81 44.07 -56.44
CA GLU A 403 -24.18 44.31 -57.82
C GLU A 403 -24.66 42.98 -58.43
N ALA A 404 -25.84 42.55 -57.97
CA ALA A 404 -26.68 41.59 -58.64
C ALA A 404 -27.39 42.30 -59.79
N ARG A 405 -26.63 42.65 -60.83
CA ARG A 405 -27.18 42.99 -62.16
C ARG A 405 -26.16 42.75 -63.29
N LYS A 406 -25.73 41.50 -63.45
CA LYS A 406 -25.63 40.88 -64.79
C LYS A 406 -26.95 40.13 -64.95
N GLY A 407 -27.92 40.52 -65.75
CA GLY A 407 -27.83 41.03 -67.11
C GLY A 407 -28.52 39.99 -67.99
N ASP A 408 -29.85 40.08 -68.09
CA ASP A 408 -30.58 39.52 -69.22
C ASP A 408 -30.46 40.53 -70.37
N ALA A 409 -29.65 40.18 -71.37
CA ALA A 409 -29.75 40.61 -72.77
C ALA A 409 -28.78 39.76 -73.61
#